data_AF-A0A6A4GDS8-F1
#
_entry.id   AF-A0A6A4GDS8-F1
#
_cell.length_a   1.000
_cell.length_b   1.000
_cell.length_c   1.000
_cell.angle_alpha   90.00
_cell.angle_beta   90.00
_cell.angle_gamma   90.00
#
_symmetry.space_group_name_H-M   'P 1'
#
loop_
_entity.id
_entity.type
_entity.pdbx_description
1 polymer ?
#
loop_
_entity_poly.entity_id
_entity_poly.type
_entity_poly.pdbx_seq_one_letter_code
_entity_poly.pdbx_strand_id
1 'polypeptide(L)' 'NRWRKLAGGRRVFSFPIWMYCDDTSGNVSKKWNKHNSFLFTAAGLAREDSQREYNVHFLCTSNTAPPLEMLDGIIDQL' A
#
# COMPACT_ATOMS: atom_id res chain seq x y z
N ASN A 1 -5.21 -11.31 -23.22
CA ASN A 1 -5.11 -10.33 -22.13
C ASN A 1 -6.32 -10.50 -21.20
N ARG A 2 -6.14 -11.10 -20.00
CA ARG A 2 -7.19 -11.35 -18.98
C ARG A 2 -7.93 -10.07 -18.60
N TRP A 3 -7.19 -9.00 -18.35
CA TRP A 3 -7.73 -7.71 -17.92
C TRP A 3 -8.65 -7.07 -18.95
N ARG A 4 -8.36 -7.19 -20.25
CA ARG A 4 -9.28 -6.71 -21.30
C ARG A 4 -10.60 -7.48 -21.36
N LYS A 5 -10.59 -8.79 -21.07
CA LYS A 5 -11.83 -9.59 -20.99
C LYS A 5 -12.69 -9.13 -19.80
N LEU A 6 -12.07 -8.96 -18.63
CA LEU A 6 -12.75 -8.45 -17.43
C LEU A 6 -13.27 -7.01 -17.60
N ALA A 7 -12.57 -6.18 -18.38
CA ALA A 7 -12.93 -4.77 -18.57
C ALA A 7 -14.17 -4.53 -19.45
N GLY A 8 -14.66 -5.54 -20.20
CA GLY A 8 -15.92 -5.43 -20.96
C GLY A 8 -15.98 -4.24 -21.94
N GLY A 9 -14.90 -3.98 -22.67
CA GLY A 9 -14.80 -2.86 -23.61
C GLY A 9 -14.31 -1.54 -23.01
N ARG A 10 -14.10 -1.47 -21.69
CA ARG A 10 -13.49 -0.30 -21.03
C ARG A 10 -11.97 -0.25 -21.25
N ARG A 11 -11.41 0.96 -21.15
CA ARG A 11 -9.95 1.18 -21.21
C ARG A 11 -9.27 0.54 -20.00
N VAL A 12 -8.15 -0.12 -20.24
CA VAL A 12 -7.29 -0.72 -19.21
C VAL A 12 -6.02 0.11 -19.14
N PHE A 13 -5.69 0.62 -17.96
CA PHE A 13 -4.48 1.39 -17.69
C PHE A 13 -3.58 0.62 -16.73
N SER A 14 -2.27 0.79 -16.89
CA SER A 14 -1.30 0.33 -15.89
C SER A 14 -1.00 1.48 -14.95
N PHE A 15 -1.18 1.24 -13.65
CA PHE A 15 -0.90 2.23 -12.61
C PHE A 15 0.20 1.68 -11.70
N PRO A 16 1.47 2.05 -11.95
CA PRO A 16 2.58 1.56 -11.13
C PRO A 16 2.55 2.23 -9.76
N ILE A 17 2.76 1.44 -8.71
CA ILE A 17 2.78 1.89 -7.32
C ILE A 17 4.09 1.50 -6.64
N TRP A 18 4.57 2.36 -5.74
CA TRP A 18 5.57 2.00 -4.74
C TRP A 18 4.83 1.63 -3.46
N MET A 19 4.74 0.33 -3.18
CA MET A 19 4.15 -0.18 -1.94
C MET A 19 5.24 -0.50 -0.93
N TYR A 20 5.05 -0.08 0.32
CA TYR A 20 6.02 -0.28 1.39
C TYR A 20 5.31 -0.53 2.73
N CYS A 21 6.02 -1.21 3.63
CA CYS A 21 5.58 -1.44 5.00
C CYS A 21 6.33 -0.46 5.92
N ASP A 22 5.58 0.25 6.76
CA ASP A 22 6.11 1.15 7.78
C ASP A 22 5.71 0.67 9.18
N ASP A 23 6.62 0.82 10.14
CA ASP A 23 6.37 0.48 11.54
C ASP A 23 6.15 1.77 12.33
N THR A 24 4.90 2.00 12.74
CA THR A 24 4.51 3.22 13.45
C THR A 24 4.73 3.15 14.97
N SER A 25 5.51 2.18 15.45
CA SER A 25 5.79 1.93 16.89
C SER A 25 6.58 3.04 17.61
N GLY A 26 6.99 4.10 16.91
CA GLY A 26 7.81 5.18 17.42
C GLY A 26 7.09 6.31 18.19
N ASN A 27 5.77 6.23 18.39
CA ASN A 27 5.06 7.29 19.13
C ASN A 27 5.35 7.18 20.65
N VAL A 28 5.59 8.30 21.34
CA VAL A 28 6.19 8.39 22.69
C VAL A 28 5.48 7.53 23.75
N SER A 29 4.20 7.20 23.56
CA SER A 29 3.38 6.38 24.46
C SER A 29 3.21 4.90 24.03
N LYS A 30 3.74 4.49 22.88
CA LYS A 30 3.47 3.19 22.24
C LYS A 30 4.73 2.40 21.86
N LYS A 31 5.83 2.62 22.56
CA LYS A 31 7.15 1.96 22.38
C LYS A 31 7.11 0.41 22.32
N TRP A 32 6.00 -0.22 22.68
CA TRP A 32 5.80 -1.67 22.71
C TRP A 32 4.61 -2.18 21.89
N ASN A 33 3.89 -1.30 21.19
CA ASN A 33 2.77 -1.68 20.32
C ASN A 33 3.20 -1.56 18.87
N LYS A 34 3.83 -2.61 18.36
CA LYS A 34 4.20 -2.69 16.94
C LYS A 34 2.95 -2.69 16.08
N HIS A 35 2.82 -1.70 15.20
CA HIS A 35 1.75 -1.61 14.21
C HIS A 35 2.40 -1.53 12.85
N ASN A 36 2.45 -2.67 12.15
CA ASN A 36 2.87 -2.71 10.76
C ASN A 36 1.77 -2.12 9.91
N SER A 37 2.11 -1.17 9.05
CA SER A 37 1.15 -0.56 8.13
C SER A 37 1.67 -0.64 6.72
N PHE A 38 0.83 -1.06 5.79
CA PHE A 38 1.13 -0.98 4.37
C PHE A 38 0.55 0.31 3.80
N LEU A 39 1.40 1.02 3.07
CA LEU A 39 1.04 2.22 2.33
C LEU A 39 1.56 2.10 0.90
N PHE A 40 1.02 2.92 0.01
CA PHE A 40 1.57 3.07 -1.33
C PHE A 40 1.54 4.51 -1.81
N THR A 41 2.44 4.83 -2.74
CA THR A 41 2.39 6.06 -3.53
C THR A 41 2.49 5.74 -5.02
N ALA A 42 1.98 6.64 -5.87
CA ALA A 42 2.04 6.47 -7.32
C ALA A 42 3.49 6.58 -7.81
N ALA A 43 3.97 5.55 -8.53
CA ALA A 43 5.37 5.45 -8.91
C ALA A 43 5.81 6.41 -10.01
N GLY A 44 4.87 7.06 -10.69
CA GLY A 44 5.14 8.05 -11.73
C GLY A 44 5.25 9.49 -11.22
N LEU A 45 5.10 9.74 -9.92
CA LEU A 45 5.16 11.10 -9.38
C LEU A 45 6.61 11.61 -9.30
N ALA A 46 6.78 12.92 -9.48
CA ALA A 46 8.02 13.59 -9.12
C ALA A 46 8.29 13.38 -7.62
N ARG A 47 9.57 13.31 -7.24
CA ARG A 47 9.97 13.06 -5.85
C ARG A 47 9.29 14.02 -4.86
N GLU A 48 9.25 15.30 -5.20
CA GLU A 48 8.64 16.37 -4.40
C GLU A 48 7.15 16.15 -4.17
N ASP A 49 6.45 15.54 -5.13
CA ASP A 49 5.03 15.22 -5.01
C ASP A 49 4.81 13.86 -4.32
N SER A 50 5.67 12.87 -4.57
CA SER A 50 5.56 11.53 -3.96
C SER A 50 5.61 11.55 -2.44
N GLN A 51 6.26 12.56 -1.85
CA GLN A 51 6.40 12.73 -0.40
C GLN A 51 5.29 13.59 0.22
N ARG A 52 4.38 14.16 -0.58
CA ARG A 52 3.22 14.90 -0.04
C ARG A 52 2.23 13.92 0.54
N GLU A 53 1.75 14.21 1.74
CA GLU A 53 0.88 13.31 2.51
C GLU A 53 -0.36 12.84 1.73
N TYR A 54 -0.95 13.71 0.90
CA TYR A 54 -2.12 13.37 0.09
C TYR A 54 -1.83 12.38 -1.05
N ASN A 55 -0.57 12.17 -1.41
CA ASN A 55 -0.11 11.18 -2.39
C ASN A 55 0.38 9.87 -1.73
N VAL A 56 0.30 9.78 -0.40
CA VAL A 56 0.59 8.58 0.37
C VAL A 56 -0.73 7.96 0.80
N HIS A 57 -1.03 6.80 0.25
CA HIS A 57 -2.31 6.13 0.45
C HIS A 57 -2.15 4.97 1.44
N PHE A 58 -2.96 4.98 2.49
CA PHE A 58 -3.05 3.89 3.45
C PHE A 58 -3.79 2.69 2.85
N LEU A 59 -3.27 1.48 3.11
CA LEU A 59 -3.90 0.24 2.68
C LEU A 59 -4.46 -0.55 3.87
N CYS A 60 -3.58 -0.92 4.82
CA CYS A 60 -3.99 -1.65 6.00
C CYS A 60 -2.97 -1.50 7.15
N THR A 61 -3.39 -1.85 8.37
CA THR A 61 -2.52 -1.92 9.54
C THR A 61 -2.83 -3.17 10.34
N SER A 62 -1.81 -3.79 10.93
CA SER A 62 -1.97 -4.91 11.85
C SER A 62 -0.91 -4.86 12.94
N ASN A 63 -1.33 -5.19 14.16
CA ASN A 63 -0.44 -5.41 15.30
C ASN A 63 -0.22 -6.89 15.60
N THR A 64 -0.91 -7.80 14.89
CA THR A 64 -0.83 -9.24 15.10
C THR A 64 -0.20 -9.95 13.92
N ALA A 65 -0.49 -9.49 12.69
CA ALA A 65 0.02 -10.09 11.48
C ALA A 65 1.41 -9.52 11.13
N PRO A 66 2.41 -10.38 10.86
CA PRO A 66 3.69 -9.95 10.30
C PRO A 66 3.51 -9.43 8.86
N PRO A 67 4.46 -8.61 8.34
CA PRO A 67 4.30 -7.99 7.03
C PRO A 67 4.08 -8.96 5.86
N LEU A 68 4.63 -10.17 5.91
CA LEU A 68 4.44 -11.18 4.85
C LEU A 68 3.01 -11.72 4.84
N GLU A 69 2.44 -12.04 6.00
CA GLU A 69 1.04 -12.49 6.12
C GLU A 69 0.07 -11.39 5.67
N MET A 70 0.37 -10.14 6.04
CA MET A 70 -0.41 -8.99 5.55
C MET A 70 -0.34 -8.86 4.02
N LEU A 71 0.83 -9.11 3.42
CA LEU A 71 1.03 -9.05 1.98
C LEU A 71 0.24 -10.15 1.25
N ASP A 72 0.20 -11.37 1.79
CA ASP A 72 -0.63 -12.45 1.25
C ASP A 72 -2.10 -12.03 1.23
N GLY A 73 -2.60 -11.46 2.34
CA GLY A 73 -3.97 -10.94 2.41
C GLY A 73 -4.28 -9.79 1.45
N ILE A 74 -3.28 -8.98 1.08
CA ILE A 74 -3.42 -7.93 0.05
C ILE A 74 -3.54 -8.56 -1.34
N ILE A 75 -2.73 -9.58 -1.64
CA ILE A 75 -2.72 -10.26 -2.94
C ILE A 75 -4.03 -10.98 -3.20
N ASP A 76 -4.63 -11.60 -2.18
CA ASP A 76 -5.92 -12.30 -2.30
C ASP A 76 -7.09 -11.39 -2.69
N GLN A 77 -6.96 -10.07 -2.51
CA GLN A 77 -7.99 -9.08 -2.85
C GLN A 77 -7.87 -8.51 -4.28
N LEU A 78 -6.84 -8.90 -5.05
CA LEU A 78 -6.55 -8.41 -6.41
C LEU A 78 -7.05 -9.36 -7.52
#